data_AF-A0A965MHZ7-F1
#
_entry.id   AF-A0A965MHZ7-F1
#
_cell.length_a   1.000
_cell.length_b   1.000
_cell.length_c   1.000
_cell.angle_alpha   90.00
_cell.angle_beta   90.00
_cell.angle_gamma   90.00
#
_symmetry.space_group_name_H-M   'P 1'
#
loop_
_entity.id
_entity.type
_entity.pdbx_description
1 polymer ?
#
loop_
_entity_poly.entity_id
_entity_poly.type
_entity_poly.pdbx_seq_one_letter_code
_entity_poly.pdbx_strand_id
1 'polypeptide(L)'
;TRNRKTMTENNINDLRKVRYMSLSCPPASPEAKSLVDDIIDIITKSEKRQRARKADEVPVFKSAVGLIIGDLLIGFHTREAGWSYLSMSTSAFSDRPVGYKAFKTIVETMEAAGLIKVSLGRNSKNIQFDKSDKVTYSPGFATRFKPRG
;
A
#
# COMPACT_ATOMS: atom_id res chain seq x y z
N THR A 1 12.36 -13.48 -19.71
CA THR A 1 12.65 -13.95 -18.34
C THR A 1 12.21 -12.88 -17.36
N ARG A 2 11.08 -13.08 -16.66
CA ARG A 2 10.47 -12.04 -15.81
C ARG A 2 11.12 -12.06 -14.42
N ASN A 3 11.86 -11.02 -14.08
CA ASN A 3 12.63 -10.92 -12.83
C ASN A 3 11.72 -11.14 -11.61
N ARG A 4 12.02 -12.20 -10.86
CA ARG A 4 11.27 -12.69 -9.70
C ARG A 4 11.68 -11.83 -8.50
N LYS A 5 10.97 -10.72 -8.23
CA LYS A 5 11.15 -9.91 -7.00
C LYS A 5 10.83 -10.83 -5.80
N THR A 6 11.86 -11.39 -5.18
CA THR A 6 11.77 -12.27 -4.01
C THR A 6 11.46 -11.44 -2.77
N MET A 7 10.62 -11.98 -1.88
CA MET A 7 10.48 -11.42 -0.54
C MET A 7 11.84 -11.56 0.14
N THR A 8 12.49 -10.44 0.42
CA THR A 8 13.53 -10.39 1.45
C THR A 8 12.93 -10.98 2.72
N GLU A 9 13.67 -11.89 3.37
CA GLU A 9 13.33 -12.61 4.60
C GLU A 9 13.01 -11.64 5.75
N ASN A 10 11.83 -11.04 5.72
CA ASN A 10 11.25 -10.41 6.89
C ASN A 10 10.69 -11.54 7.75
N ASN A 11 11.05 -11.59 9.03
CA ASN A 11 10.60 -12.61 9.97
C ASN A 11 9.06 -12.69 9.92
N ILE A 12 8.53 -13.89 9.69
CA ILE A 12 7.07 -14.13 9.51
C ILE A 12 6.27 -13.61 10.72
N ASN A 13 6.89 -13.55 11.91
CA ASN A 13 6.29 -12.97 13.11
C ASN A 13 6.13 -11.44 13.05
N ASP A 14 7.09 -10.71 12.48
CA ASP A 14 7.02 -9.26 12.31
C ASP A 14 5.94 -8.90 11.30
N LEU A 15 5.79 -9.75 10.29
CA LEU A 15 4.74 -9.66 9.28
C LEU A 15 3.34 -9.92 9.88
N ARG A 16 3.19 -10.57 11.04
CA ARG A 16 1.88 -10.75 11.71
C ARG A 16 1.44 -9.55 12.55
N LYS A 17 2.37 -8.68 12.96
CA LYS A 17 2.12 -7.51 13.83
C LYS A 17 2.07 -6.17 13.07
N VAL A 18 1.76 -6.20 11.78
CA VAL A 18 1.69 -5.00 10.93
C VAL A 18 0.39 -4.23 11.12
N ARG A 19 0.43 -2.91 10.95
CA ARG A 19 -0.75 -2.05 11.15
C ARG A 19 -1.68 -2.12 9.93
N TYR A 20 -2.98 -2.26 10.19
CA TYR A 20 -4.01 -2.15 9.15
C TYR A 20 -4.16 -0.70 8.66
N MET A 21 -4.24 -0.50 7.35
CA MET A 21 -4.54 0.82 6.77
C MET A 21 -6.05 1.03 6.69
N SER A 22 -6.63 1.82 7.61
CA SER A 22 -8.06 2.16 7.60
C SER A 22 -8.43 3.20 6.54
N LEU A 23 -7.45 3.94 6.04
CA LEU A 23 -7.54 5.10 5.16
C LEU A 23 -8.37 6.23 5.79
N SER A 24 -8.18 6.47 7.08
CA SER A 24 -8.98 7.40 7.87
C SER A 24 -8.15 8.40 8.70
N CYS A 25 -6.84 8.50 8.44
CA CYS A 25 -5.92 9.33 9.19
C CYS A 25 -5.44 10.52 8.34
N PRO A 26 -6.15 11.66 8.37
CA PRO A 26 -5.76 12.84 7.59
C PRO A 26 -4.56 13.57 8.21
N PRO A 27 -3.78 14.32 7.42
CA PRO A 27 -2.73 15.20 7.94
C PRO A 27 -3.35 16.34 8.77
N ALA A 28 -3.01 16.41 10.05
CA ALA A 28 -3.60 17.38 10.99
C ALA A 28 -2.77 18.67 11.13
N SER A 29 -1.44 18.55 11.25
CA SER A 29 -0.55 19.70 11.47
C SER A 29 -0.14 20.40 10.17
N PRO A 30 0.32 21.66 10.22
CA PRO A 30 0.88 22.35 9.06
C PRO A 30 2.04 21.59 8.40
N GLU A 31 2.92 21.00 9.20
CA GLU A 31 4.08 20.23 8.73
C GLU A 31 3.62 18.95 8.03
N ALA A 32 2.62 18.26 8.59
CA ALA A 32 2.04 17.07 7.95
C ALA A 32 1.38 17.41 6.61
N LYS A 33 0.71 18.56 6.51
CA LYS A 33 0.12 19.04 5.24
C LYS A 33 1.21 19.38 4.23
N SER A 34 2.26 20.10 4.64
CA SER A 34 3.41 20.42 3.78
C SER A 34 4.07 19.16 3.23
N LEU A 35 4.32 18.16 4.09
CA LEU A 35 4.88 16.88 3.66
C LEU A 35 3.99 16.17 2.64
N VAL A 36 2.67 16.19 2.86
CA VAL A 36 1.71 15.60 1.93
C VAL A 36 1.71 16.34 0.60
N ASP A 37 1.81 17.67 0.60
CA ASP A 37 1.91 18.47 -0.63
C ASP A 37 3.21 18.17 -1.40
N ASP A 38 4.36 18.04 -0.72
CA ASP A 38 5.62 17.63 -1.36
C ASP A 38 5.51 16.25 -2.02
N ILE A 39 4.86 15.29 -1.34
CA ILE A 39 4.64 13.96 -1.89
C ILE A 39 3.64 14.00 -3.07
N ILE A 40 2.61 14.82 -2.99
CA ILE A 40 1.66 15.06 -4.09
C ILE A 40 2.41 15.58 -5.33
N ASP A 41 3.36 16.49 -5.14
CA ASP A 41 4.18 17.03 -6.23
C ASP A 41 5.07 15.95 -6.86
N ILE A 42 5.69 15.10 -6.04
CA ILE A 42 6.49 13.96 -6.54
C ILE A 42 5.62 12.98 -7.31
N ILE A 43 4.43 12.62 -6.79
CA ILE A 43 3.50 11.72 -7.46
C ILE A 43 3.06 12.34 -8.79
N THR A 44 2.64 13.60 -8.79
CA THR A 44 2.18 14.31 -10.00
C THR A 44 3.25 14.38 -11.07
N LYS A 45 4.52 14.62 -10.70
CA LYS A 45 5.67 14.61 -11.62
C LYS A 45 6.01 13.19 -12.14
N SER A 46 5.70 12.16 -11.36
CA SER A 46 5.96 10.76 -11.70
C SER A 46 4.82 10.09 -12.47
N GLU A 47 3.63 10.70 -12.48
CA GLU A 47 2.43 10.18 -13.15
C GLU A 47 2.61 10.20 -14.68
N LYS A 48 2.46 9.03 -15.31
CA LYS A 48 2.39 8.90 -16.78
C LYS A 48 0.95 9.03 -17.28
N ARG A 49 0.23 10.09 -16.89
CA ARG A 49 -1.15 10.32 -17.33
C ARG A 49 -1.18 10.95 -18.71
N GLN A 50 -2.06 10.45 -19.58
CA GLN A 50 -2.31 11.06 -20.90
C GLN A 50 -3.12 12.37 -20.82
N ARG A 51 -3.90 12.55 -19.75
CA ARG A 51 -4.76 13.72 -19.54
C ARG A 51 -4.59 14.26 -18.13
N ALA A 52 -4.57 15.59 -18.02
CA ALA A 52 -4.59 16.29 -16.75
C ALA A 52 -5.81 15.85 -15.91
N ARG A 53 -5.64 15.84 -14.59
CA ARG A 53 -6.73 15.58 -13.65
C ARG A 53 -7.74 16.73 -13.72
N LYS A 54 -9.04 16.42 -13.68
CA LYS A 54 -10.08 17.44 -13.70
C LYS A 54 -10.07 18.23 -12.39
N ALA A 55 -10.53 19.48 -12.42
CA ALA A 55 -10.49 20.39 -11.27
C ALA A 55 -11.25 19.85 -10.04
N ASP A 56 -12.37 19.16 -10.26
CA ASP A 56 -13.19 18.51 -9.23
C ASP A 56 -12.54 17.23 -8.65
N GLU A 57 -11.70 16.54 -9.44
CA GLU A 57 -10.98 15.33 -9.00
C GLU A 57 -9.70 15.65 -8.21
N VAL A 58 -9.12 16.85 -8.37
CA VAL A 58 -7.92 17.29 -7.65
C VAL A 58 -8.06 17.21 -6.12
N PRO A 59 -9.10 17.79 -5.48
CA PRO A 59 -9.23 17.73 -4.02
C PRO A 59 -9.41 16.30 -3.51
N VAL A 60 -10.15 15.46 -4.25
CA VAL A 60 -10.35 14.04 -3.92
C VAL A 60 -9.01 13.29 -3.95
N PHE A 61 -8.19 13.54 -4.98
CA PHE A 61 -6.86 12.97 -5.08
C PHE A 61 -5.95 13.42 -3.92
N LYS A 62 -5.88 14.71 -3.62
CA LYS A 62 -5.05 15.23 -2.52
C LYS A 62 -5.45 14.60 -1.18
N SER A 63 -6.76 14.53 -0.92
CA SER A 63 -7.31 13.88 0.28
C SER A 63 -6.90 12.40 0.36
N ALA A 64 -7.05 11.65 -0.75
CA ALA A 64 -6.65 10.25 -0.79
C ALA A 64 -5.15 10.05 -0.53
N VAL A 65 -4.28 10.88 -1.10
CA VAL A 65 -2.83 10.83 -0.84
C VAL A 65 -2.54 11.08 0.64
N GLY A 66 -3.17 12.10 1.24
CA GLY A 66 -3.01 12.41 2.67
C GLY A 66 -3.42 11.25 3.59
N LEU A 67 -4.57 10.61 3.32
CA LEU A 67 -5.07 9.48 4.10
C LEU A 67 -4.15 8.25 4.01
N ILE A 68 -3.61 7.97 2.81
CA ILE A 68 -2.66 6.88 2.58
C ILE A 68 -1.36 7.15 3.34
N ILE A 69 -0.79 8.35 3.21
CA ILE A 69 0.48 8.72 3.87
C ILE A 69 0.31 8.68 5.39
N GLY A 70 -0.79 9.22 5.92
CA GLY A 70 -1.05 9.20 7.36
C GLY A 70 -1.00 7.77 7.92
N ASP A 71 -1.67 6.83 7.28
CA ASP A 71 -1.64 5.43 7.70
C ASP A 71 -0.27 4.75 7.55
N LEU A 72 0.48 5.09 6.51
CA LEU A 72 1.84 4.58 6.29
C LEU A 72 2.79 5.09 7.37
N LEU A 73 2.75 6.38 7.70
CA LEU A 73 3.62 6.99 8.71
C LEU A 73 3.30 6.49 10.12
N ILE A 74 2.02 6.30 10.46
CA ILE A 74 1.65 5.68 11.74
C ILE A 74 2.21 4.25 11.80
N GLY A 75 2.05 3.45 10.73
CA GLY A 75 2.61 2.09 10.69
C GLY A 75 4.13 2.06 10.77
N PHE A 76 4.78 3.04 10.13
CA PHE A 76 6.23 3.21 10.17
C PHE A 76 6.75 3.54 11.57
N HIS A 77 6.07 4.43 12.30
CA HIS A 77 6.51 4.91 13.61
C HIS A 77 6.11 3.98 14.76
N THR A 78 5.00 3.24 14.64
CA THR A 78 4.44 2.45 15.75
C THR A 78 4.88 0.99 15.78
N ARG A 79 5.52 0.48 14.71
CA ARG A 79 5.86 -0.95 14.58
C ARG A 79 7.33 -1.13 14.20
N GLU A 80 8.02 -2.05 14.88
CA GLU A 80 9.45 -2.33 14.67
C GLU A 80 9.83 -2.55 13.20
N ALA A 81 8.98 -3.24 12.43
CA ALA A 81 9.27 -3.52 11.03
C ALA A 81 8.83 -2.40 10.06
N GLY A 82 8.04 -1.43 10.53
CA GLY A 82 7.57 -0.27 9.77
C GLY A 82 6.66 -0.58 8.58
N TRP A 83 6.00 -1.75 8.58
CA TRP A 83 5.09 -2.17 7.53
C TRP A 83 3.62 -1.97 7.93
N SER A 84 2.81 -1.54 6.96
CA SER A 84 1.35 -1.51 7.01
C SER A 84 0.75 -2.51 6.02
N TYR A 85 -0.51 -2.91 6.20
CA TYR A 85 -1.19 -3.82 5.28
C TYR A 85 -2.60 -3.37 4.90
N LEU A 86 -3.00 -3.72 3.68
CA LEU A 86 -4.37 -3.60 3.17
C LEU A 86 -4.63 -4.69 2.13
N SER A 87 -5.83 -5.28 2.16
CA SER A 87 -6.25 -6.21 1.09
C SER A 87 -6.45 -5.43 -0.21
N MET A 88 -5.97 -5.99 -1.33
CA MET A 88 -6.17 -5.42 -2.67
C MET A 88 -7.46 -5.92 -3.35
N SER A 89 -8.42 -6.44 -2.58
CA SER A 89 -9.77 -6.74 -3.07
C SER A 89 -10.63 -5.48 -3.08
N THR A 90 -11.54 -5.33 -4.05
CA THR A 90 -12.46 -4.17 -4.11
C THR A 90 -13.32 -4.04 -2.85
N SER A 91 -13.75 -5.16 -2.28
CA SER A 91 -14.53 -5.23 -1.02
C SER A 91 -13.80 -4.63 0.18
N ALA A 92 -12.47 -4.62 0.18
CA ALA A 92 -11.70 -4.02 1.26
C ALA A 92 -11.80 -2.50 1.28
N PHE A 93 -12.35 -1.88 0.24
CA PHE A 93 -12.52 -0.44 0.07
C PHE A 93 -14.00 0.00 0.13
N SER A 94 -14.93 -0.92 0.36
CA SER A 94 -16.33 -0.56 0.59
C SER A 94 -16.46 0.36 1.80
N ASP A 95 -17.28 1.40 1.67
CA ASP A 95 -17.54 2.40 2.71
C ASP A 95 -16.30 3.18 3.20
N ARG A 96 -15.24 3.22 2.39
CA ARG A 96 -14.03 3.99 2.67
C ARG A 96 -13.98 5.30 1.91
N PRO A 97 -13.32 6.33 2.46
CA PRO A 97 -13.11 7.61 1.76
C PRO A 97 -12.19 7.48 0.54
N VAL A 98 -11.41 6.40 0.44
CA VAL A 98 -10.52 6.12 -0.69
C VAL A 98 -10.98 4.83 -1.37
N GLY A 99 -11.36 4.92 -2.64
CA GLY A 99 -11.73 3.76 -3.45
C GLY A 99 -10.53 2.98 -3.98
N TYR A 100 -10.74 1.69 -4.29
CA TYR A 100 -9.71 0.76 -4.77
C TYR A 100 -8.88 1.30 -5.95
N LYS A 101 -9.52 1.85 -6.99
CA LYS A 101 -8.81 2.35 -8.19
C LYS A 101 -7.87 3.51 -7.85
N ALA A 102 -8.32 4.43 -7.01
CA ALA A 102 -7.52 5.57 -6.58
C ALA A 102 -6.33 5.10 -5.74
N PHE A 103 -6.58 4.28 -4.73
CA PHE A 103 -5.53 3.69 -3.88
C PHE A 103 -4.47 2.97 -4.71
N LYS A 104 -4.91 2.05 -5.58
CA LYS A 104 -4.00 1.26 -6.43
C LYS A 104 -3.12 2.16 -7.29
N THR A 105 -3.72 3.13 -7.99
CA THR A 105 -2.98 4.04 -8.88
C THR A 105 -1.96 4.89 -8.11
N ILE A 106 -2.36 5.41 -6.94
CA ILE A 106 -1.47 6.21 -6.08
C ILE A 106 -0.29 5.36 -5.60
N VAL A 107 -0.56 4.18 -5.05
CA VAL A 107 0.46 3.27 -4.52
C VAL A 107 1.42 2.78 -5.60
N GLU A 108 0.92 2.42 -6.79
CA GLU A 108 1.78 2.04 -7.92
C GLU A 108 2.68 3.19 -8.34
N THR A 109 2.17 4.43 -8.34
CA THR A 109 2.97 5.62 -8.66
C THR A 109 3.99 5.90 -7.57
N MET A 110 3.63 5.76 -6.29
CA MET A 110 4.55 5.91 -5.17
C MET A 110 5.65 4.85 -5.18
N GLU A 111 5.34 3.59 -5.53
CA GLU A 111 6.36 2.54 -5.68
C GLU A 111 7.29 2.87 -6.85
N ALA A 112 6.75 3.30 -7.99
CA ALA A 112 7.54 3.68 -9.16
C ALA A 112 8.44 4.90 -8.90
N ALA A 113 7.97 5.86 -8.12
CA ALA A 113 8.74 7.02 -7.66
C ALA A 113 9.75 6.67 -6.55
N GLY A 114 9.75 5.42 -6.06
CA GLY A 114 10.66 4.96 -5.01
C GLY A 114 10.31 5.42 -3.60
N LEU A 115 9.14 6.02 -3.39
CA LEU A 115 8.67 6.52 -2.08
C LEU A 115 8.31 5.40 -1.11
N ILE A 116 7.88 4.24 -1.63
CA ILE A 116 7.47 3.09 -0.83
C ILE A 116 8.03 1.78 -1.39
N LYS A 117 8.08 0.76 -0.54
CA LYS A 117 8.24 -0.65 -0.92
C LYS A 117 6.88 -1.34 -0.83
N VAL A 118 6.54 -2.13 -1.86
CA VAL A 118 5.34 -2.96 -1.89
C VAL A 118 5.73 -4.43 -1.83
N SER A 119 5.14 -5.16 -0.88
CA SER A 119 5.22 -6.62 -0.79
C SER A 119 3.85 -7.22 -1.07
N LEU A 120 3.70 -7.79 -2.26
CA LEU A 120 2.43 -8.36 -2.71
C LEU A 120 1.98 -9.51 -1.81
N GLY A 121 0.70 -9.50 -1.46
CA GLY A 121 0.06 -10.63 -0.81
C GLY A 121 0.05 -11.86 -1.72
N ARG A 122 0.18 -13.05 -1.16
CA ARG A 122 0.13 -14.32 -1.89
C ARG A 122 -0.65 -15.33 -1.08
N ASN A 123 -1.43 -16.19 -1.73
CA ASN A 123 -1.89 -17.43 -1.11
C ASN A 123 -0.74 -18.44 -1.18
N SER A 124 -0.30 -18.98 -0.04
CA SER A 124 0.66 -20.08 -0.03
C SER A 124 -0.07 -21.37 -0.41
N LYS A 125 0.24 -21.92 -1.58
CA LYS A 125 -0.07 -23.31 -1.91
C LYS A 125 1.02 -24.18 -1.33
N ASN A 126 0.68 -25.24 -0.61
CA ASN A 126 1.65 -26.31 -0.34
C ASN A 126 2.05 -26.95 -1.69
N ILE A 127 3.34 -27.21 -1.87
CA ILE A 127 3.85 -27.97 -3.02
C ILE A 127 3.41 -29.42 -2.81
N GLN A 128 2.56 -29.95 -3.70
CA GLN A 128 2.15 -31.35 -3.70
C GLN A 128 3.26 -32.23 -4.28
N PHE A 129 3.77 -33.17 -3.49
CA PHE A 129 4.65 -34.24 -3.97
C PHE A 129 3.93 -35.58 -4.12
N ASP A 130 2.71 -35.73 -3.58
CA ASP A 130 1.97 -36.99 -3.66
C ASP A 130 0.48 -36.80 -4.00
N LYS A 131 -0.11 -37.78 -4.70
CA LYS A 131 -1.45 -37.71 -5.33
C LYS A 131 -2.62 -37.78 -4.34
N SER A 132 -2.36 -37.97 -3.05
CA SER A 132 -3.36 -38.22 -2.00
C SER A 132 -3.54 -37.05 -1.02
N ASP A 133 -2.71 -36.01 -1.07
CA ASP A 133 -2.80 -34.92 -0.10
C ASP A 133 -3.88 -33.89 -0.46
N LYS A 134 -4.84 -33.69 0.46
CA LYS A 134 -5.81 -32.59 0.41
C LYS A 134 -5.06 -31.27 0.25
N VAL A 135 -5.37 -30.52 -0.80
CA VAL A 135 -4.84 -29.16 -1.01
C VAL A 135 -5.30 -28.28 0.14
N THR A 136 -4.43 -28.12 1.14
CA THR A 136 -4.68 -27.21 2.25
C THR A 136 -4.15 -25.85 1.85
N TYR A 137 -5.06 -24.92 1.61
CA TYR A 137 -4.70 -23.52 1.37
C TYR A 137 -4.43 -22.86 2.71
N SER A 138 -3.18 -22.54 3.01
CA SER A 138 -2.89 -21.59 4.07
C SER A 138 -3.13 -20.19 3.51
N PRO A 139 -4.04 -19.39 4.11
CA PRO A 139 -4.25 -18.02 3.67
C PRO A 139 -2.94 -17.27 3.89
N GLY A 140 -2.31 -16.84 2.81
CA GLY A 140 -1.14 -16.02 2.96
C GLY A 140 -1.54 -14.57 3.19
N PHE A 141 -0.54 -13.72 3.37
CA PHE A 141 -0.77 -12.39 3.89
C PHE A 141 -1.33 -11.42 2.84
N ALA A 142 -2.08 -10.41 3.30
CA ALA A 142 -2.47 -9.28 2.47
C ALA A 142 -1.26 -8.46 1.99
N THR A 143 -1.45 -7.62 0.98
CA THR A 143 -0.39 -6.75 0.46
C THR A 143 0.08 -5.79 1.54
N ARG A 144 1.40 -5.61 1.61
CA ARG A 144 2.06 -4.74 2.59
C ARG A 144 2.80 -3.61 1.93
N PHE A 145 2.87 -2.50 2.66
CA PHE A 145 3.42 -1.23 2.23
C PHE A 145 4.36 -0.70 3.31
N LYS A 146 5.51 -0.17 2.93
CA LYS A 146 6.47 0.45 3.86
C LYS A 146 7.07 1.70 3.23
N PRO A 147 7.08 2.86 3.92
CA PRO A 147 7.85 4.02 3.49
C PRO A 147 9.31 3.68 3.26
N ARG A 148 9.91 4.27 2.22
CA ARG A 148 11.36 4.22 2.02
C ARG A 148 11.97 5.43 2.71
N GLY A 149 12.78 5.17 3.74
CA GLY A 149 13.74 6.13 4.30
C GLY A 149 15.07 6.08 3.55
#